data_AF-A0A7S2UU45-F1
#
_entry.id   AF-A0A7S2UU45-F1
#
_cell.length_a   1.000
_cell.length_b   1.000
_cell.length_c   1.000
_cell.angle_alpha   90.00
_cell.angle_beta   90.00
_cell.angle_gamma   90.00
#
_symmetry.space_group_name_H-M   'P 1'
#
loop_
_entity.id
_entity.type
_entity.pdbx_description
1 polymer ?
#
loop_
_entity_poly.entity_id
_entity_poly.type
_entity_poly.pdbx_seq_one_letter_code
_entity_poly.pdbx_strand_id
1 'polypeptide(L)'
;SNLDVFELSMLIKAAGGSLDAISDPMTNQTYRETGMNIMLTIDYTNHYQWIGADAISYVYKPSILSETGFQTTEAIWDKYPTDRRLLYRNGLRLQVMHTGFFSKFSLTSLLLAITTGITLLSISRFAMDMLIVAVLPDKGKYKECKYEYSEDFGDWRETRDQ
;
A
#
# COMPACT_ATOMS: atom_id res chain seq x y z
N SER A 1 5.15 8.07 31.08
CA SER A 1 4.45 7.26 30.07
C SER A 1 3.44 8.18 29.41
N ASN A 2 3.50 8.33 28.09
CA ASN A 2 2.47 9.06 27.35
C ASN A 2 1.26 8.11 27.30
N LEU A 3 0.23 8.39 28.09
CA LEU A 3 -0.99 7.57 28.10
C LEU A 3 -1.89 8.10 26.98
N ASP A 4 -2.06 7.30 25.93
CA ASP A 4 -2.94 7.62 24.81
C ASP A 4 -4.41 7.46 25.26
N VAL A 5 -4.96 8.52 25.87
CA VAL A 5 -6.35 8.60 26.30
C VAL A 5 -7.09 9.55 25.37
N PHE A 6 -8.13 9.05 24.70
CA PHE A 6 -8.96 9.83 23.80
C PHE A 6 -10.37 9.95 24.33
N GLU A 7 -10.90 11.17 24.33
CA GLU A 7 -12.33 11.37 24.51
C GLU A 7 -13.08 10.91 23.27
N LEU A 8 -14.21 10.24 23.48
CA LEU A 8 -15.07 9.78 22.40
C LEU A 8 -15.59 10.96 21.56
N SER A 9 -15.88 12.09 22.20
CA SER A 9 -16.27 13.35 21.56
C SER A 9 -15.22 13.86 20.57
N MET A 10 -13.94 13.76 20.94
CA MET A 10 -12.80 14.15 20.12
C MET A 10 -12.64 13.23 18.91
N LEU A 11 -12.77 11.92 19.10
CA LEU A 11 -12.70 10.94 18.01
C LEU A 11 -13.81 11.16 16.97
N ILE A 12 -15.04 11.41 17.42
CA ILE A 12 -16.19 11.64 16.54
C ILE A 12 -15.98 12.92 15.72
N LYS A 13 -15.53 14.01 16.37
CA LYS A 13 -15.21 15.28 15.69
C LYS A 13 -14.05 15.13 14.71
N ALA A 14 -12.99 14.44 15.11
CA ALA A 14 -11.81 14.20 14.27
C ALA A 14 -12.13 13.32 13.06
N ALA A 15 -13.09 12.40 13.19
CA ALA A 15 -13.61 11.60 12.09
C ALA A 15 -14.53 12.38 11.13
N GLY A 16 -14.81 13.66 11.42
CA GLY A 16 -15.62 14.53 10.58
C GLY A 16 -17.13 14.36 10.75
N GLY A 17 -17.60 13.72 11.83
CA GLY A 17 -19.03 13.48 12.07
C GLY A 17 -19.58 14.13 13.33
N SER A 18 -20.90 14.01 13.45
CA SER A 18 -21.67 14.36 14.65
C SER A 18 -22.68 13.26 14.93
N LEU A 19 -22.99 13.02 16.20
CA LEU A 19 -24.05 12.07 16.60
C LEU A 19 -25.43 12.47 16.07
N ASP A 20 -25.63 13.77 15.86
CA ASP A 20 -26.87 14.33 15.36
C ASP A 20 -26.86 14.48 13.82
N ALA A 21 -25.80 14.04 13.15
CA ALA A 21 -25.77 13.98 11.69
C ALA A 21 -26.66 12.84 11.17
N ILE A 22 -27.20 13.03 9.97
CA ILE A 22 -28.04 12.06 9.28
C ILE A 22 -27.17 10.85 8.90
N SER A 23 -27.55 9.66 9.37
CA SER A 23 -26.84 8.41 9.10
C SER A 23 -27.26 7.77 7.78
N ASP A 24 -28.52 7.95 7.41
CA ASP A 24 -29.12 7.40 6.21
C ASP A 24 -30.09 8.44 5.61
N PRO A 25 -29.79 8.97 4.40
CA PRO A 25 -30.63 9.94 3.72
C PRO A 25 -32.04 9.44 3.40
N MET A 26 -32.25 8.11 3.32
CA MET A 26 -33.56 7.53 2.95
C MET A 26 -34.51 7.44 4.14
N THR A 27 -33.99 7.13 5.32
CA THR A 27 -34.78 7.01 6.56
C THR A 27 -34.81 8.29 7.39
N ASN A 28 -33.98 9.29 7.04
CA ASN A 28 -33.82 10.55 7.78
C ASN A 28 -33.50 10.33 9.27
N GLN A 29 -32.87 9.20 9.60
CA GLN A 29 -32.46 8.85 10.94
C GLN A 29 -31.07 9.41 11.24
N THR A 30 -30.83 9.72 12.51
CA THR A 30 -29.53 10.21 12.99
C THR A 30 -28.66 9.06 13.49
N TYR A 31 -27.35 9.26 13.55
CA TYR A 31 -26.42 8.28 14.15
C TYR A 31 -26.73 7.95 15.62
N ARG A 32 -27.47 8.81 16.32
CA ARG A 32 -28.01 8.53 17.66
C ARG A 32 -29.04 7.40 17.66
N GLU A 33 -29.81 7.26 16.59
CA GLU A 33 -30.89 6.28 16.47
C GLU A 33 -30.41 4.98 15.82
N THR A 34 -29.53 5.04 14.82
CA THR A 34 -29.04 3.87 14.07
C THR A 34 -27.74 3.28 14.62
N GLY A 35 -27.03 4.03 15.45
CA GLY A 35 -25.67 3.71 15.86
C GLY A 35 -24.64 4.10 14.80
N MET A 36 -23.36 4.12 15.19
CA MET A 36 -22.27 4.56 14.31
C MET A 36 -21.07 3.64 14.44
N ASN A 37 -20.49 3.29 13.29
CA ASN A 37 -19.24 2.55 13.22
C ASN A 37 -18.08 3.54 12.97
N ILE A 38 -17.15 3.60 13.92
CA ILE A 38 -15.92 4.40 13.83
C ILE A 38 -14.76 3.43 13.61
N MET A 39 -14.01 3.65 12.53
CA MET A 39 -12.75 2.98 12.27
C MET A 39 -11.60 3.87 12.76
N LEU A 40 -10.82 3.40 13.72
CA LEU A 40 -9.60 4.06 14.16
C LEU A 40 -8.41 3.35 13.51
N THR A 41 -7.83 3.97 12.49
CA THR A 41 -6.62 3.46 11.85
C THR A 41 -5.40 4.02 12.56
N ILE A 42 -4.51 3.15 13.05
CA ILE A 42 -3.24 3.52 13.66
C ILE A 42 -2.16 3.19 12.64
N ASP A 43 -1.57 4.23 12.04
CA ASP A 43 -0.50 4.11 11.05
C ASP A 43 0.86 4.18 11.75
N TYR A 44 1.61 3.08 11.75
CA TYR A 44 2.99 3.07 12.22
C TYR A 44 3.96 3.36 11.07
N THR A 45 4.82 4.36 11.27
CA THR A 45 5.93 4.66 10.37
C THR A 45 7.24 4.75 11.14
N ASN A 46 8.25 4.09 10.61
CA ASN A 46 9.60 4.08 11.17
C ASN A 46 10.61 4.82 10.28
N HIS A 47 10.15 5.41 9.18
CA HIS A 47 11.01 6.05 8.20
C HIS A 47 10.67 7.54 8.13
N TYR A 48 11.68 8.38 8.37
CA TYR A 48 11.64 9.79 8.02
C TYR A 48 12.43 10.01 6.74
N GLN A 49 12.05 11.02 5.97
CA GLN A 49 12.73 11.38 4.74
C GLN A 49 14.24 11.59 5.04
N TRP A 50 15.08 10.76 4.41
CA TRP A 50 16.55 10.88 4.29
C TRP A 50 17.41 10.51 5.52
N ILE A 51 16.84 10.20 6.70
CA ILE A 51 17.61 9.88 7.92
C ILE A 51 17.15 8.53 8.50
N GLY A 52 17.51 7.42 7.82
CA GLY A 52 17.45 6.08 8.40
C GLY A 52 16.13 5.66 9.05
N ALA A 53 16.20 4.65 9.91
CA ALA A 53 15.12 4.27 10.81
C ALA A 53 15.28 5.08 12.11
N ASP A 54 14.28 5.89 12.46
CA ASP A 54 14.26 6.71 13.68
C ASP A 54 13.28 6.14 14.72
N ALA A 55 12.91 6.89 15.77
CA ALA A 55 11.84 6.52 16.68
C ALA A 55 10.53 6.23 15.91
N ILE A 56 9.86 5.14 16.28
CA ILE A 56 8.58 4.74 15.67
C ILE A 56 7.55 5.84 15.92
N SER A 57 7.11 6.50 14.85
CA SER A 57 6.02 7.46 14.88
C SER A 57 4.71 6.75 14.58
N TYR A 58 3.65 7.18 15.25
CA TYR A 58 2.30 6.67 15.05
C TYR A 58 1.35 7.82 14.74
N VAL A 59 0.43 7.61 13.80
CA VAL A 59 -0.60 8.58 13.43
C VAL A 59 -1.97 7.93 13.57
N TYR A 60 -2.84 8.54 14.38
CA TYR A 60 -4.24 8.13 14.51
C TYR A 60 -5.08 8.80 13.43
N LYS A 61 -5.81 7.98 12.66
CA LYS A 61 -6.73 8.42 11.62
C LYS A 61 -8.12 7.84 11.90
N PRO A 62 -8.96 8.56 12.65
CA PRO A 62 -10.35 8.16 12.84
C PRO A 62 -11.16 8.44 11.57
N SER A 63 -12.00 7.50 11.16
CA SER A 63 -12.92 7.64 10.03
C SER A 63 -14.27 7.01 10.36
N ILE A 64 -15.35 7.60 9.85
CA ILE A 64 -16.71 7.06 10.01
C ILE A 64 -17.01 6.16 8.82
N LEU A 65 -17.44 4.93 9.11
CA LEU A 65 -17.95 4.04 8.09
C LEU A 65 -19.42 4.38 7.84
N SER A 66 -19.66 5.24 6.85
CA SER A 66 -21.01 5.70 6.47
C SER A 66 -21.88 4.52 6.03
N GLU A 67 -23.20 4.65 6.20
CA GLU A 67 -24.21 3.64 5.80
C GLU A 67 -24.23 2.33 6.60
N THR A 68 -23.40 2.21 7.64
CA THR A 68 -23.42 1.05 8.54
C THR A 68 -23.90 1.49 9.93
N GLY A 69 -25.18 1.26 10.22
CA GLY A 69 -25.70 1.33 11.59
C GLY A 69 -25.14 0.19 12.44
N PHE A 70 -25.06 0.39 13.75
CA PHE A 70 -24.70 -0.68 14.68
C PHE A 70 -25.82 -0.91 15.69
N GLN A 71 -26.51 -2.03 15.52
CA GLN A 71 -27.57 -2.50 16.40
C GLN A 71 -27.26 -3.91 16.89
N THR A 72 -27.32 -4.12 18.20
CA THR A 72 -27.27 -5.45 18.83
C THR A 72 -28.59 -5.76 19.48
N THR A 73 -29.12 -6.97 19.25
CA THR A 73 -30.35 -7.45 19.90
C THR A 73 -30.00 -8.52 20.92
N GLU A 74 -30.35 -8.30 22.17
CA GLU A 74 -30.16 -9.25 23.28
C GLU A 74 -31.51 -9.82 23.72
N ALA A 75 -31.64 -11.14 23.81
CA ALA A 75 -32.85 -11.79 24.31
C ALA A 75 -32.65 -12.19 25.77
N ILE A 76 -33.37 -11.52 26.66
CA ILE A 76 -33.37 -11.80 28.10
C ILE A 76 -34.62 -12.62 28.42
N TRP A 77 -34.43 -13.85 28.89
CA TRP A 77 -35.52 -14.73 29.28
C TRP A 77 -35.90 -14.50 30.74
N ASP A 78 -37.10 -14.00 30.98
CA ASP A 78 -37.62 -13.87 32.36
C ASP A 78 -38.23 -15.19 32.85
N LYS A 79 -38.86 -15.97 31.94
CA LYS A 79 -39.30 -17.35 32.18
C LYS A 79 -39.13 -18.20 30.92
N TYR A 80 -38.15 -19.07 30.93
CA TYR A 80 -37.91 -19.99 29.81
C TYR A 80 -39.00 -21.08 29.75
N PRO A 81 -39.62 -21.38 28.58
CA PRO A 81 -39.45 -20.77 27.26
C PRO A 81 -40.57 -19.76 26.90
N THR A 82 -41.44 -19.40 27.84
CA THR A 82 -42.71 -18.71 27.54
C THR A 82 -42.57 -17.19 27.42
N ASP A 83 -41.67 -16.58 28.19
CA ASP A 83 -41.54 -15.12 28.26
C ASP A 83 -40.10 -14.66 28.06
N ARG A 84 -39.92 -13.74 27.10
CA ARG A 84 -38.64 -13.11 26.78
C ARG A 84 -38.83 -11.64 26.47
N ARG A 85 -37.88 -10.85 26.92
CA ARG A 85 -37.70 -9.46 26.50
C ARG A 85 -36.58 -9.37 25.46
N LEU A 86 -36.88 -8.73 24.33
CA LEU A 86 -35.88 -8.37 23.33
C LEU A 86 -35.42 -6.94 23.60
N LEU A 87 -34.13 -6.78 23.82
CA LEU A 87 -33.50 -5.49 24.04
C LEU A 87 -32.71 -5.10 22.80
N TYR A 88 -33.16 -4.04 22.15
CA TYR A 88 -32.47 -3.42 21.02
C TYR A 88 -31.51 -2.35 21.54
N ARG A 89 -30.21 -2.53 21.30
CA ARG A 89 -29.17 -1.58 21.68
C ARG A 89 -28.52 -1.02 20.42
N ASN A 90 -28.77 0.25 20.16
CA ASN A 90 -28.08 1.01 19.10
C ASN A 90 -26.92 1.75 19.76
N GLY A 91 -25.74 1.62 19.19
CA GLY A 91 -24.52 2.05 19.88
C GLY A 91 -23.40 2.45 18.96
N LEU A 92 -22.30 2.86 19.59
CA LEU A 92 -21.06 3.18 18.92
C LEU A 92 -20.18 1.94 18.90
N ARG A 93 -19.77 1.52 17.71
CA ARG A 93 -18.77 0.46 17.54
C ARG A 93 -17.47 1.11 17.11
N LEU A 94 -16.45 0.96 17.96
CA LEU A 94 -15.09 1.34 17.63
C LEU A 94 -14.35 0.11 17.10
N GLN A 95 -13.85 0.19 15.87
CA GLN A 95 -12.98 -0.82 15.29
C GLN A 95 -11.58 -0.23 15.15
N VAL A 96 -10.61 -0.82 15.82
CA VAL A 96 -9.22 -0.37 15.74
C VAL A 96 -8.51 -1.22 14.69
N MET A 97 -7.93 -0.55 13.70
CA MET A 97 -7.13 -1.18 12.65
C MET A 97 -5.68 -0.72 12.79
N HIS A 98 -4.79 -1.68 13.02
CA HIS A 98 -3.35 -1.42 13.05
C HIS A 98 -2.79 -1.63 11.65
N THR A 99 -2.14 -0.61 11.10
CA THR A 99 -1.48 -0.70 9.80
C THR A 99 -0.19 0.10 9.82
N GLY A 100 0.70 -0.13 8.87
CA GLY A 100 1.97 0.56 8.85
C GLY A 100 3.07 -0.23 8.17
N PHE A 101 4.15 0.47 7.87
CA PHE A 101 5.30 -0.09 7.20
C PHE A 101 6.55 0.16 8.03
N PHE A 102 7.21 -0.94 8.40
CA PHE A 102 8.50 -0.89 9.05
C PHE A 102 9.58 -1.08 7.99
N SER A 103 10.19 0.02 7.58
CA SER A 103 11.34 -0.02 6.68
C SER A 103 12.60 -0.31 7.51
N LYS A 104 13.38 -1.29 7.06
CA LYS A 104 14.71 -1.58 7.58
C LYS A 104 15.70 -1.53 6.43
N PHE A 105 16.92 -1.06 6.73
CA PHE A 105 18.00 -1.15 5.76
C PHE A 105 18.36 -2.63 5.54
N SER A 106 18.35 -3.05 4.28
CA SER A 106 18.72 -4.40 3.89
C SER A 106 19.78 -4.34 2.80
N LEU A 107 20.97 -4.88 3.10
CA LEU A 107 22.08 -4.94 2.17
C LEU A 107 21.71 -5.75 0.91
N THR A 108 20.89 -6.80 1.04
CA THR A 108 20.44 -7.62 -0.11
C THR A 108 19.57 -6.82 -1.07
N SER A 109 18.64 -6.01 -0.54
CA SER A 109 17.78 -5.13 -1.35
C SER A 109 18.61 -4.06 -2.07
N LEU A 110 19.66 -3.54 -1.42
CA LEU A 110 20.59 -2.59 -2.03
C LEU A 110 21.36 -3.24 -3.19
N LEU A 111 21.96 -4.41 -2.98
CA LEU A 111 22.69 -5.11 -4.05
C LEU A 111 21.77 -5.45 -5.21
N LEU A 112 20.53 -5.87 -4.93
CA LEU A 112 19.54 -6.14 -5.96
C LEU A 112 19.21 -4.88 -6.77
N ALA A 113 18.99 -3.74 -6.10
CA ALA A 113 18.73 -2.46 -6.77
C ALA A 113 19.90 -1.97 -7.63
N ILE A 114 21.14 -2.15 -7.16
CA ILE A 114 22.34 -1.81 -7.95
C ILE A 114 22.44 -2.73 -9.17
N THR A 115 22.25 -4.04 -8.97
CA THR A 115 22.35 -5.03 -10.04
C THR A 115 21.30 -4.77 -11.11
N THR A 116 20.03 -4.53 -10.73
CA THR A 116 18.95 -4.19 -11.67
C THR A 116 19.23 -2.89 -12.42
N GLY A 117 19.81 -1.88 -11.74
CA GLY A 117 20.25 -0.64 -12.38
C GLY A 117 21.31 -0.86 -13.46
N ILE A 118 22.32 -1.68 -13.17
CA ILE A 118 23.37 -2.04 -14.13
C ILE A 118 22.79 -2.85 -15.31
N THR A 119 21.91 -3.81 -15.02
CA THR A 119 21.23 -4.60 -16.06
C THR A 119 20.41 -3.71 -16.98
N LEU A 120 19.64 -2.77 -16.42
CA LEU A 120 18.81 -1.85 -17.19
C LEU A 120 19.66 -0.93 -18.08
N LEU A 121 20.82 -0.49 -17.58
CA LEU A 121 21.76 0.31 -18.36
C LEU A 121 22.33 -0.49 -19.56
N SER A 122 22.67 -1.76 -19.36
CA SER A 122 23.14 -2.64 -20.43
C SER A 122 22.06 -2.87 -21.49
N ILE A 123 20.82 -3.08 -21.07
CA ILE A 123 19.67 -3.23 -21.98
C ILE A 123 19.45 -1.93 -22.77
N SER A 124 19.56 -0.76 -22.11
CA SER A 124 19.42 0.53 -22.77
C SER A 124 20.47 0.73 -23.87
N ARG A 125 21.74 0.37 -23.60
CA ARG A 125 22.79 0.41 -24.63
C ARG A 125 22.48 -0.53 -25.80
N PHE A 126 22.05 -1.76 -25.51
CA PHE A 126 21.66 -2.71 -26.54
C PHE A 126 20.50 -2.18 -27.41
N ALA A 127 19.49 -1.57 -26.79
CA ALA A 127 18.37 -0.97 -27.49
C ALA A 127 18.82 0.22 -28.37
N MET A 128 19.69 1.09 -27.85
CA MET A 128 20.27 2.19 -28.62
C MET A 128 21.08 1.69 -29.81
N ASP A 129 21.88 0.65 -29.61
CA ASP A 129 22.64 0.01 -30.66
C ASP A 129 21.76 -0.56 -31.78
N MET A 130 20.66 -1.22 -31.40
CA MET A 130 19.68 -1.72 -32.35
C MET A 130 19.03 -0.57 -33.12
N LEU A 131 18.69 0.52 -32.44
CA LEU A 131 18.08 1.71 -33.04
C LEU A 131 19.03 2.38 -34.04
N ILE A 132 20.30 2.56 -33.68
CA ILE A 132 21.32 3.17 -34.55
C ILE A 132 21.57 2.34 -35.81
N VAL A 133 21.64 1.01 -35.68
CA VAL A 133 21.96 0.13 -36.82
C VAL A 133 20.73 -0.12 -37.71
N ALA A 134 19.52 -0.18 -37.15
CA ALA A 134 18.32 -0.54 -37.92
C ALA A 134 17.57 0.68 -38.49
N VAL A 135 17.43 1.76 -37.71
CA VAL A 135 16.46 2.83 -37.97
C VAL A 135 17.10 4.11 -38.49
N LEU A 136 18.29 4.49 -38.03
CA LEU A 136 18.89 5.78 -38.42
C LEU A 136 19.31 5.81 -39.91
N PRO A 137 19.19 6.98 -40.57
CA PRO A 137 19.54 7.15 -41.99
C PRO A 137 21.04 6.92 -42.27
N ASP A 138 21.92 7.26 -41.32
CA ASP A 138 23.38 7.06 -41.44
C ASP A 138 23.87 5.68 -40.94
N LYS A 139 22.97 4.69 -40.85
CA LYS A 139 23.27 3.34 -40.33
C LYS A 139 24.47 2.65 -41.00
N GLY A 140 24.75 2.93 -42.28
CA GLY A 140 25.87 2.36 -43.01
C GLY A 140 27.22 2.71 -42.39
N LYS A 141 27.45 4.00 -42.13
CA LYS A 141 28.69 4.49 -41.50
C LYS A 141 28.86 3.96 -40.08
N TYR A 142 27.77 3.93 -39.30
CA TYR A 142 27.80 3.35 -37.96
C TYR A 142 28.07 1.84 -37.96
N LYS A 143 27.59 1.10 -38.95
CA LYS A 143 27.84 -0.33 -39.09
C LYS A 143 29.31 -0.61 -39.43
N GLU A 144 29.90 0.16 -40.33
CA GLU A 144 31.32 0.06 -40.69
C GLU A 144 32.24 0.39 -39.52
N CYS A 145 31.94 1.42 -38.72
CA CYS A 145 32.75 1.74 -37.54
C CYS A 145 32.55 0.76 -36.38
N LYS A 146 31.43 0.04 -36.33
CA LYS A 146 31.09 -0.87 -35.22
C LYS A 146 31.55 -2.31 -35.46
N TYR A 147 31.46 -2.81 -36.68
CA TYR A 147 31.78 -4.19 -37.03
C TYR A 147 33.08 -4.20 -37.85
N GLU A 148 34.14 -4.73 -37.26
CA GLU A 148 35.34 -5.08 -38.00
C GLU A 148 35.19 -6.52 -38.53
N TYR A 149 35.28 -6.69 -39.85
CA TYR A 149 35.19 -8.01 -40.47
C TYR A 149 36.54 -8.71 -40.32
N SER A 150 36.61 -9.74 -39.46
CA SER A 150 37.78 -10.62 -39.42
C SER A 150 37.73 -11.65 -40.56
N GLU A 151 38.90 -12.02 -41.08
CA GLU A 151 39.02 -13.12 -42.06
C GLU A 151 38.50 -14.44 -41.47
N ASP A 152 37.88 -15.26 -42.33
CA ASP A 152 37.33 -16.56 -41.94
C ASP A 152 38.48 -17.55 -41.70
N PHE A 153 38.65 -17.99 -40.45
CA PHE A 153 39.69 -18.93 -40.07
C PHE A 153 39.37 -20.41 -40.43
N GLY A 154 38.28 -20.67 -41.16
CA GLY A 154 37.92 -22.02 -41.64
C GLY A 154 39.03 -22.71 -42.43
N ASP A 155 39.72 -21.97 -43.30
CA ASP A 155 40.78 -22.48 -44.20
C ASP A 155 42.08 -22.86 -43.46
N TRP A 156 42.30 -22.30 -42.26
CA TRP A 156 43.46 -22.60 -41.41
C TRP A 156 43.33 -23.92 -40.64
N ARG A 157 42.14 -24.52 -40.61
CA ARG A 157 41.91 -25.84 -39.98
C ARG A 157 42.06 -26.98 -40.99
N GLU A 158 41.66 -26.78 -42.25
CA GLU A 158 41.85 -27.78 -43.31
C GLU A 158 43.32 -28.00 -43.69
N THR A 159 44.16 -26.97 -43.54
CA THR A 159 45.61 -27.03 -43.81
C THR A 159 46.45 -27.66 -42.70
N ARG A 160 45.86 -27.96 -41.52
CA ARG A 160 46.55 -28.63 -40.40
C ARG A 160 46.29 -30.13 -40.30
N ASP A 161 45.29 -30.64 -41.01
CA ASP A 161 44.90 -32.05 -41.03
C ASP A 161 45.37 -32.79 -42.32
N GLN A 162 46.27 -32.19 -43.10
CA GLN A 162 47.07 -32.82 -44.18
C GLN A 162 48.52 -33.00 -43.76
#